data_AF-A0A7S2KPZ5-F1
#
_entry.id   AF-A0A7S2KPZ5-F1
#
_cell.length_a   1.000
_cell.length_b   1.000
_cell.length_c   1.000
_cell.angle_alpha   90.00
_cell.angle_beta   90.00
_cell.angle_gamma   90.00
#
_symmetry.space_group_name_H-M   'P 1'
#
loop_
_entity.id
_entity.type
_entity.pdbx_description
1 polymer ?
#
loop_
_entity_poly.entity_id
_entity_poly.type
_entity_poly.pdbx_seq_one_letter_code
_entity_poly.pdbx_strand_id
1 'polypeptide(L)'
;SAEPQGRLLAVLMCKNVVDRRWQPRSGQGMSEEERRQAKGRILELAALATRGALPYLAELILVLRRICRFDFPRQWDEIAHFVLGELGRLREGGAFDDSALGCILLLHNVLKEQSSKKLLAARREFQQIGQVFSDPLFAVWTAFTERLQGSLKGASNGAGSMTIDDRTWRLSRYLDGCVFVLLTQGFVRLHETPGGSQRVVMVKNKVVLLLQVLRSNPSLAVQSPFFAKNVKSVLKWWALLLHGHPLSFAPANLADVLRASVETIQAFAEPCQGASHEQRQLREALLRSSFLMLTHALNHTAFRRGPQGHSGAALEAVQTCHAQLQDFLRGCGVGALCDLGCNAALRLPAEEVQEWLGDPEEQLLGPAGQTDLRIAGENFVRALSQDPLDQPLVQHIAQRMQEELAQPPAVSDAFEVVARRDAFL
;
A
#
# COMPACT_ATOMS: atom_id res chain seq x y z
N SER A 1 25.97 -15.98 -31.03
CA SER A 1 25.09 -15.25 -30.09
C SER A 1 23.65 -15.50 -30.50
N ALA A 2 22.79 -16.02 -29.61
CA ALA A 2 21.37 -16.21 -29.93
C ALA A 2 20.66 -14.86 -30.12
N GLU A 3 19.75 -14.81 -31.10
CA GLU A 3 18.94 -13.64 -31.44
C GLU A 3 18.05 -13.21 -30.25
N PRO A 4 17.77 -11.90 -30.06
CA PRO A 4 16.98 -11.42 -28.92
C PRO A 4 15.62 -12.13 -28.76
N GLN A 5 14.92 -12.39 -29.87
CA GLN A 5 13.64 -13.12 -29.86
C GLN A 5 13.81 -14.58 -29.38
N GLY A 6 14.89 -15.24 -29.79
CA GLY A 6 15.22 -16.60 -29.32
C GLY A 6 15.52 -16.63 -27.82
N ARG A 7 16.20 -15.61 -27.28
CA ARG A 7 16.45 -15.50 -25.83
C ARG A 7 15.15 -15.30 -25.05
N LEU A 8 14.25 -14.44 -25.53
CA LEU A 8 12.93 -14.24 -24.92
C LEU A 8 12.12 -15.55 -24.93
N LEU A 9 12.04 -16.22 -26.08
CA LEU A 9 11.34 -17.50 -26.20
C LEU A 9 11.91 -18.54 -25.22
N ALA A 10 13.23 -18.62 -25.08
CA ALA A 10 13.88 -19.52 -24.15
C ALA A 10 13.48 -19.24 -22.68
N VAL A 11 13.44 -17.97 -22.26
CA VAL A 11 13.01 -17.60 -20.90
C VAL A 11 11.53 -17.96 -20.67
N LEU A 12 10.67 -17.72 -21.67
CA LEU A 12 9.25 -18.07 -21.59
C LEU A 12 9.04 -19.60 -21.52
N MET A 13 9.80 -20.37 -22.30
CA MET A 13 9.76 -21.83 -22.23
C MET A 13 10.30 -22.35 -20.89
N CYS A 14 11.37 -21.74 -20.36
CA CYS A 14 11.91 -22.07 -19.05
C CYS A 14 10.86 -21.92 -17.94
N LYS A 15 10.07 -20.84 -17.97
CA LYS A 15 8.93 -20.66 -17.05
C LYS A 15 7.95 -21.85 -17.10
N ASN A 16 7.57 -22.28 -18.30
CA ASN A 16 6.64 -23.40 -18.49
C ASN A 16 7.23 -24.73 -17.98
N VAL A 17 8.55 -24.94 -18.17
CA VAL A 17 9.25 -26.12 -17.66
C VAL A 17 9.25 -26.12 -16.13
N VAL A 18 9.59 -25.00 -15.49
CA VAL A 18 9.54 -24.87 -14.03
C VAL A 18 8.14 -25.17 -13.51
N ASP A 19 7.10 -24.63 -14.15
CA ASP A 19 5.71 -24.85 -13.74
C ASP A 19 5.28 -26.32 -13.77
N ARG A 20 5.74 -27.08 -14.76
CA ARG A 20 5.30 -28.47 -14.97
C ARG A 20 6.21 -29.51 -14.32
N ARG A 21 7.51 -29.22 -14.20
CA ARG A 21 8.54 -30.24 -13.92
C ARG A 21 9.37 -29.96 -12.66
N TRP A 22 9.27 -28.77 -12.05
CA TRP A 22 10.05 -28.46 -10.84
C TRP A 22 9.56 -29.25 -9.62
N GLN A 23 8.25 -29.31 -9.41
CA GLN A 23 7.59 -30.15 -8.41
C GLN A 23 6.46 -30.92 -9.09
N PRO A 24 6.76 -31.99 -9.84
CA PRO A 24 5.76 -32.71 -10.63
C PRO A 24 4.74 -33.38 -9.70
N ARG A 25 3.47 -33.41 -10.10
CA ARG A 25 2.48 -34.28 -9.45
C ARG A 25 2.63 -35.75 -9.86
N SER A 26 3.27 -36.01 -10.99
CA SER A 26 3.27 -37.32 -11.68
C SER A 26 4.61 -38.07 -11.62
N GLY A 27 5.47 -37.84 -10.64
CA GLY A 27 6.74 -38.57 -10.44
C GLY A 27 7.84 -38.31 -11.49
N GLN A 28 7.50 -37.91 -12.71
CA GLN A 28 8.45 -37.49 -13.74
C GLN A 28 8.81 -36.01 -13.59
N GLY A 29 9.76 -35.69 -12.72
CA GLY A 29 10.26 -34.33 -12.49
C GLY A 29 11.68 -34.13 -12.98
N MET A 30 12.16 -32.90 -12.82
CA MET A 30 13.59 -32.63 -12.87
C MET A 30 14.29 -33.35 -11.70
N SER A 31 15.43 -33.95 -11.99
CA SER A 31 16.35 -34.50 -11.00
C SER A 31 16.93 -33.39 -10.11
N GLU A 32 17.41 -33.76 -8.92
CA GLU A 32 18.05 -32.79 -8.01
C GLU A 32 19.33 -32.18 -8.62
N GLU A 33 20.07 -32.93 -9.45
CA GLU A 33 21.22 -32.42 -10.21
C GLU A 33 20.81 -31.33 -11.20
N GLU A 34 19.78 -31.58 -12.02
CA GLU A 34 19.28 -30.59 -12.99
C GLU A 34 18.76 -29.34 -12.29
N ARG A 35 18.06 -29.50 -11.15
CA ARG A 35 17.59 -28.35 -10.37
C ARG A 35 18.75 -27.53 -9.82
N ARG A 36 19.79 -28.17 -9.27
CA ARG A 36 20.98 -27.47 -8.77
C ARG A 36 21.71 -26.74 -9.89
N GLN A 37 21.91 -27.37 -11.05
CA GLN A 37 22.52 -26.73 -12.21
C GLN A 37 21.70 -25.53 -12.68
N ALA A 38 20.37 -25.68 -12.77
CA ALA A 38 19.46 -24.60 -13.14
C ALA A 38 19.51 -23.43 -12.15
N LYS A 39 19.51 -23.71 -10.84
CA LYS A 39 19.67 -22.69 -9.78
C LYS A 39 20.97 -21.91 -9.95
N GLY A 40 22.10 -22.58 -10.19
CA GLY A 40 23.40 -21.94 -10.43
C GLY A 40 23.37 -21.01 -11.64
N ARG A 41 22.83 -21.46 -12.78
CA ARG A 41 22.72 -20.64 -13.99
C ARG A 41 21.77 -19.45 -13.81
N ILE A 42 20.68 -19.63 -13.06
CA ILE A 42 19.75 -18.52 -12.77
C ILE A 42 20.40 -17.48 -11.86
N LEU A 43 21.25 -17.89 -10.90
CA LEU A 43 22.03 -16.95 -10.10
C LEU A 43 23.05 -16.17 -10.93
N GLU A 44 23.73 -16.81 -11.87
CA GLU A 44 24.61 -16.11 -12.82
C GLU A 44 23.85 -15.06 -13.63
N LEU A 45 22.66 -15.40 -14.14
CA LEU A 45 21.80 -14.47 -14.87
C LEU A 45 21.28 -13.34 -13.97
N ALA A 46 20.92 -13.64 -12.72
CA ALA A 46 20.54 -12.63 -11.74
C ALA A 46 21.70 -11.66 -11.46
N ALA A 47 22.94 -12.16 -11.35
CA ALA A 47 24.12 -11.34 -11.15
C ALA A 47 24.46 -10.46 -12.37
N LEU A 48 24.05 -10.84 -13.58
CA LEU A 48 24.14 -9.98 -14.77
C LEU A 48 23.03 -8.91 -14.76
N ALA A 49 21.83 -9.28 -14.32
CA ALA A 49 20.72 -8.35 -14.19
C ALA A 49 21.00 -7.22 -13.19
N THR A 50 21.60 -7.54 -12.05
CA THR A 50 22.01 -6.54 -11.05
C THR A 50 23.21 -5.70 -11.48
N ARG A 51 23.69 -5.84 -12.72
CA ARG A 51 24.69 -4.96 -13.34
C ARG A 51 24.13 -4.20 -14.55
N GLY A 52 22.81 -4.21 -14.72
CA GLY A 52 22.12 -3.56 -15.85
C GLY A 52 22.29 -4.27 -17.20
N ALA A 53 22.86 -5.48 -17.24
CA ALA A 53 23.31 -6.12 -18.48
C ALA A 53 22.32 -7.14 -19.07
N LEU A 54 21.08 -7.23 -18.57
CA LEU A 54 20.15 -8.30 -18.96
C LEU A 54 18.85 -7.80 -19.63
N PRO A 55 18.69 -8.01 -20.96
CA PRO A 55 17.39 -7.86 -21.59
C PRO A 55 16.43 -8.96 -21.09
N TYR A 56 15.15 -8.64 -20.94
CA TYR A 56 14.10 -9.56 -20.43
C TYR A 56 14.20 -9.93 -18.95
N LEU A 57 14.71 -8.99 -18.15
CA LEU A 57 14.78 -9.12 -16.70
C LEU A 57 13.42 -9.48 -16.06
N ALA A 58 12.33 -8.87 -16.55
CA ALA A 58 11.01 -9.09 -15.99
C ALA A 58 10.58 -10.56 -16.10
N GLU A 59 10.82 -11.19 -17.25
CA GLU A 59 10.49 -12.57 -17.54
C GLU A 59 11.37 -13.52 -16.73
N LEU A 60 12.68 -13.24 -16.61
CA LEU A 60 13.58 -14.05 -15.77
C LEU A 60 13.15 -14.02 -14.30
N ILE A 61 12.76 -12.85 -13.79
CA ILE A 61 12.28 -12.71 -12.41
C ILE A 61 11.05 -13.57 -12.16
N LEU A 62 10.16 -13.75 -13.16
CA LEU A 62 9.00 -14.63 -13.00
C LEU A 62 9.40 -16.11 -12.87
N VAL A 63 10.43 -16.54 -13.60
CA VAL A 63 11.02 -17.89 -13.46
C VAL A 63 11.61 -18.06 -12.06
N LEU A 64 12.47 -17.13 -11.65
CA LEU A 64 13.12 -17.14 -10.34
C LEU A 64 12.09 -17.16 -9.21
N ARG A 65 11.09 -16.28 -9.30
CA ARG A 65 9.97 -16.20 -8.35
C ARG A 65 9.29 -17.56 -8.17
N ARG A 66 9.06 -18.28 -9.28
CA ARG A 66 8.40 -19.58 -9.24
C ARG A 66 9.26 -20.65 -8.57
N ILE A 67 10.57 -20.68 -8.86
CA ILE A 67 11.49 -21.59 -8.18
C ILE A 67 11.57 -21.26 -6.68
N CYS A 68 11.71 -19.99 -6.33
CA CYS A 68 11.72 -19.56 -4.93
C CYS A 68 10.45 -19.99 -4.20
N ARG A 69 9.28 -20.02 -4.84
CA ARG A 69 8.05 -20.53 -4.22
C ARG A 69 8.24 -21.93 -3.63
N PHE A 70 8.97 -22.80 -4.32
CA PHE A 70 9.16 -24.19 -3.89
C PHE A 70 10.38 -24.34 -2.98
N ASP A 71 11.49 -23.71 -3.34
CA ASP A 71 12.79 -24.07 -2.78
C ASP A 71 13.33 -23.03 -1.79
N PHE A 72 12.85 -21.78 -1.80
CA PHE A 72 13.28 -20.75 -0.86
C PHE A 72 12.30 -20.67 0.33
N PRO A 73 12.76 -20.62 1.60
CA PRO A 73 14.16 -20.44 2.04
C PRO A 73 14.97 -21.71 2.32
N ARG A 74 14.38 -22.92 2.28
CA ARG A 74 15.00 -24.12 2.86
C ARG A 74 16.01 -24.85 1.98
N GLN A 75 15.85 -24.80 0.68
CA GLN A 75 16.57 -25.62 -0.32
C GLN A 75 17.32 -24.75 -1.35
N TRP A 76 17.39 -23.44 -1.12
CA TRP A 76 18.10 -22.50 -1.97
C TRP A 76 18.52 -21.31 -1.11
N ASP A 77 19.51 -21.49 -0.25
CA ASP A 77 20.04 -20.45 0.61
C ASP A 77 20.99 -19.51 -0.15
N GLU A 78 21.59 -19.97 -1.25
CA GLU A 78 22.49 -19.19 -2.09
C GLU A 78 21.81 -17.93 -2.66
N ILE A 79 20.51 -17.98 -2.95
CA ILE A 79 19.77 -16.78 -3.38
C ILE A 79 19.63 -15.75 -2.25
N ALA A 80 19.52 -16.17 -0.99
CA ALA A 80 19.53 -15.22 0.12
C ALA A 80 20.90 -14.55 0.27
N HIS A 81 21.98 -15.34 0.26
CA HIS A 81 23.35 -14.82 0.32
C HIS A 81 23.64 -13.85 -0.82
N PHE A 82 23.22 -14.20 -2.05
CA PHE A 82 23.32 -13.30 -3.20
C PHE A 82 22.62 -11.97 -2.94
N VAL A 83 21.32 -11.98 -2.60
CA VAL A 83 20.57 -10.73 -2.42
C VAL A 83 21.08 -9.90 -1.24
N LEU A 84 21.52 -10.53 -0.15
CA LEU A 84 22.14 -9.82 0.98
C LEU A 84 23.45 -9.14 0.56
N GLY A 85 24.28 -9.83 -0.24
CA GLY A 85 25.48 -9.24 -0.83
C GLY A 85 25.16 -8.03 -1.70
N GLU A 86 24.14 -8.14 -2.57
CA GLU A 86 23.70 -7.04 -3.42
C GLU A 86 23.20 -5.83 -2.61
N LEU A 87 22.41 -6.05 -1.55
CA LEU A 87 21.98 -4.98 -0.66
C LEU A 87 23.16 -4.30 0.03
N GLY A 88 24.18 -5.07 0.45
CA GLY A 88 25.43 -4.53 1.00
C GLY A 88 26.13 -3.61 0.00
N ARG A 89 26.28 -4.06 -1.25
CA ARG A 89 26.89 -3.24 -2.32
C ARG A 89 26.11 -1.95 -2.61
N LEU A 90 24.78 -2.02 -2.63
CA LEU A 90 23.94 -0.83 -2.83
C LEU A 90 24.08 0.17 -1.69
N ARG A 91 24.20 -0.32 -0.45
CA ARG A 91 24.43 0.53 0.72
C ARG A 91 25.79 1.23 0.64
N GLU A 92 26.85 0.52 0.29
CA GLU A 92 28.22 1.05 0.25
C GLU A 92 28.46 1.97 -0.96
N GLY A 93 27.97 1.57 -2.14
CA GLY A 93 28.19 2.31 -3.38
C GLY A 93 27.36 3.58 -3.50
N GLY A 94 26.22 3.67 -2.80
CA GLY A 94 25.34 4.84 -2.77
C GLY A 94 24.69 5.21 -4.12
N ALA A 95 24.99 4.49 -5.19
CA ALA A 95 24.43 4.67 -6.52
C ALA A 95 23.13 3.88 -6.67
N PHE A 96 22.05 4.59 -6.99
CA PHE A 96 20.71 4.02 -7.20
C PHE A 96 20.36 4.10 -8.69
N ASP A 97 21.07 3.31 -9.50
CA ASP A 97 20.97 3.24 -10.94
C ASP A 97 20.12 2.02 -11.41
N ASP A 98 20.23 1.65 -12.69
CA ASP A 98 19.53 0.49 -13.26
C ASP A 98 19.97 -0.84 -12.59
N SER A 99 21.20 -0.92 -12.09
CA SER A 99 21.72 -2.06 -11.33
C SER A 99 20.97 -2.24 -10.01
N ALA A 100 20.73 -1.14 -9.30
CA ALA A 100 19.91 -1.11 -8.09
C ALA A 100 18.47 -1.57 -8.37
N LEU A 101 17.87 -1.09 -9.47
CA LEU A 101 16.52 -1.49 -9.87
C LEU A 101 16.43 -3.01 -10.11
N GLY A 102 17.44 -3.61 -10.74
CA GLY A 102 17.48 -5.05 -10.99
C GLY A 102 17.44 -5.88 -9.70
N CYS A 103 18.28 -5.52 -8.73
CA CYS A 103 18.33 -6.17 -7.42
C CYS A 103 16.99 -6.03 -6.67
N ILE A 104 16.45 -4.81 -6.60
CA ILE A 104 15.21 -4.54 -5.86
C ILE A 104 14.00 -5.20 -6.53
N LEU A 105 13.94 -5.27 -7.86
CA LEU A 105 12.88 -6.00 -8.56
C LEU A 105 12.90 -7.49 -8.23
N LEU A 106 14.08 -8.10 -8.20
CA LEU A 106 14.25 -9.51 -7.83
C LEU A 106 13.78 -9.72 -6.39
N LEU A 107 14.33 -8.96 -5.44
CA LEU A 107 13.97 -9.07 -4.02
C LEU A 107 12.47 -8.87 -3.79
N HIS A 108 11.89 -7.83 -4.39
CA HIS A 108 10.46 -7.54 -4.28
C HIS A 108 9.59 -8.74 -4.72
N ASN A 109 9.93 -9.38 -5.85
CA ASN A 109 9.18 -10.51 -6.36
C ASN A 109 9.36 -11.77 -5.50
N VAL A 110 10.56 -12.01 -4.97
CA VAL A 110 10.82 -13.09 -4.02
C VAL A 110 10.01 -12.89 -2.74
N LEU A 111 10.10 -11.71 -2.11
CA LEU A 111 9.36 -11.39 -0.89
C LEU A 111 7.85 -11.51 -1.10
N LYS A 112 7.32 -10.93 -2.19
CA LYS A 112 5.89 -11.03 -2.51
C LYS A 112 5.44 -12.48 -2.64
N GLU A 113 6.23 -13.32 -3.31
CA GLU A 113 5.88 -14.73 -3.48
C GLU A 113 5.85 -15.48 -2.14
N GLN A 114 6.86 -15.28 -1.30
CA GLN A 114 6.93 -15.94 0.00
C GLN A 114 5.81 -15.47 0.93
N SER A 115 5.57 -14.16 0.98
CA SER A 115 4.51 -13.55 1.80
C SER A 115 3.10 -14.05 1.39
N SER A 116 2.91 -14.41 0.11
CA SER A 116 1.61 -14.92 -0.37
C SER A 116 1.24 -16.33 0.13
N LYS A 117 2.20 -17.08 0.69
CA LYS A 117 1.96 -18.44 1.19
C LYS A 117 1.15 -18.38 2.49
N LYS A 118 -0.04 -19.00 2.49
CA LYS A 118 -0.99 -18.90 3.62
C LYS A 118 -0.79 -19.95 4.73
N LEU A 119 -0.04 -21.02 4.47
CA LEU A 119 0.20 -22.09 5.45
C LEU A 119 1.00 -21.57 6.64
N LEU A 120 0.68 -22.06 7.85
CA LEU A 120 1.35 -21.62 9.09
C LEU A 120 2.87 -21.84 9.05
N ALA A 121 3.33 -22.98 8.53
CA ALA A 121 4.76 -23.26 8.36
C ALA A 121 5.44 -22.23 7.45
N ALA A 122 4.80 -21.88 6.33
CA ALA A 122 5.32 -20.88 5.40
C ALA A 122 5.32 -19.46 5.98
N ARG A 123 4.34 -19.12 6.84
CA ARG A 123 4.35 -17.85 7.59
C ARG A 123 5.54 -17.76 8.55
N ARG A 124 5.86 -18.86 9.26
CA ARG A 124 7.05 -18.92 10.13
C ARG A 124 8.34 -18.80 9.33
N GLU A 125 8.44 -19.44 8.18
CA GLU A 125 9.56 -19.26 7.24
C GLU A 125 9.69 -17.80 6.79
N PHE A 126 8.57 -17.14 6.47
CA PHE A 126 8.59 -15.73 6.09
C PHE A 126 9.00 -14.81 7.24
N GLN A 127 8.69 -15.17 8.49
CA GLN A 127 9.19 -14.44 9.66
C GLN A 127 10.71 -14.57 9.82
N GLN A 128 11.28 -15.75 9.52
CA GLN A 128 12.74 -15.93 9.49
C GLN A 128 13.39 -15.08 8.38
N ILE A 129 12.78 -15.04 7.20
CA ILE A 129 13.18 -14.12 6.12
C ILE A 129 13.12 -12.67 6.62
N GLY A 130 12.04 -12.28 7.32
CA GLY A 130 11.89 -10.96 7.91
C GLY A 130 13.02 -10.57 8.85
N GLN A 131 13.45 -11.49 9.72
CA GLN A 131 14.58 -11.26 10.63
C GLN A 131 15.88 -11.00 9.86
N VAL A 132 16.20 -11.85 8.88
CA VAL A 132 17.47 -11.78 8.12
C VAL A 132 17.55 -10.55 7.22
N PHE A 133 16.46 -10.21 6.52
CA PHE A 133 16.47 -9.15 5.52
C PHE A 133 16.17 -7.76 6.08
N SER A 134 15.65 -7.65 7.31
CA SER A 134 15.16 -6.37 7.83
C SER A 134 16.23 -5.29 7.88
N ASP A 135 17.34 -5.50 8.59
CA ASP A 135 18.37 -4.47 8.74
C ASP A 135 19.05 -4.09 7.41
N PRO A 136 19.51 -5.04 6.57
CA PRO A 136 20.12 -4.69 5.28
C PRO A 136 19.17 -3.93 4.36
N LEU A 137 17.89 -4.34 4.28
CA LEU A 137 16.91 -3.66 3.45
C LEU A 137 16.61 -2.25 3.95
N PHE A 138 16.41 -2.08 5.26
CA PHE A 138 16.13 -0.77 5.83
C PHE A 138 17.30 0.19 5.68
N ALA A 139 18.54 -0.28 5.77
CA ALA A 139 19.71 0.54 5.52
C ALA A 139 19.71 1.11 4.09
N VAL A 140 19.45 0.25 3.09
CA VAL A 140 19.35 0.67 1.68
C VAL A 140 18.16 1.61 1.45
N TRP A 141 16.99 1.28 2.01
CA TRP A 141 15.78 2.10 1.86
C TRP A 141 15.91 3.49 2.50
N THR A 142 16.61 3.57 3.63
CA THR A 142 16.88 4.85 4.31
C THR A 142 17.79 5.72 3.46
N ALA A 143 18.93 5.18 3.02
CA ALA A 143 19.86 5.91 2.15
C ALA A 143 19.20 6.36 0.84
N PHE A 144 18.36 5.51 0.24
CA PHE A 144 17.57 5.88 -0.95
C PHE A 144 16.59 7.03 -0.65
N THR A 145 15.87 6.94 0.47
CA THR A 145 14.86 7.93 0.85
C THR A 145 15.49 9.29 1.17
N GLU A 146 16.62 9.32 1.86
CA GLU A 146 17.40 10.53 2.12
C GLU A 146 17.87 11.18 0.82
N ARG A 147 18.40 10.39 -0.12
CA ARG A 147 18.79 10.89 -1.44
C ARG A 147 17.61 11.45 -2.22
N LEU A 148 16.48 10.74 -2.23
CA LEU A 148 15.24 11.20 -2.86
C LEU A 148 14.77 12.53 -2.27
N GLN A 149 14.78 12.66 -0.94
CA GLN A 149 14.45 13.92 -0.25
C GLN A 149 15.42 15.05 -0.63
N GLY A 150 16.71 14.76 -0.72
CA GLY A 150 17.71 15.71 -1.19
C GLY A 150 17.43 16.20 -2.62
N SER A 151 17.11 15.28 -3.54
CA SER A 151 16.73 15.62 -4.91
C SER A 151 15.45 16.46 -4.98
N LEU A 152 14.43 16.16 -4.17
CA LEU A 152 13.20 16.93 -4.09
C LEU A 152 13.44 18.37 -3.60
N LYS A 153 14.28 18.56 -2.58
CA LYS A 153 14.64 19.90 -2.06
C LYS A 153 15.54 20.68 -3.02
N GLY A 154 16.43 20.00 -3.74
CA GLY A 154 17.26 20.63 -4.78
C GLY A 154 16.41 21.16 -5.93
N ALA A 155 15.39 20.40 -6.35
CA ALA A 155 14.46 20.81 -7.40
C ALA A 155 13.63 22.05 -7.04
N SER A 156 13.35 22.30 -5.74
CA SER A 156 12.58 23.47 -5.30
C SER A 156 13.37 24.78 -5.23
N ASN A 157 14.72 24.74 -5.19
CA ASN A 157 15.56 25.92 -4.90
C ASN A 157 16.15 26.63 -6.13
N GLY A 158 15.82 26.20 -7.35
CA GLY A 158 16.09 26.95 -8.59
C GLY A 158 17.50 26.82 -9.18
N ALA A 159 17.63 26.00 -10.23
CA ALA A 159 18.45 26.19 -11.44
C ALA A 159 18.34 24.91 -12.29
N GLY A 160 17.36 24.88 -13.21
CA GLY A 160 17.09 23.73 -14.09
C GLY A 160 16.05 22.77 -13.52
N SER A 161 15.07 22.42 -14.36
CA SER A 161 14.05 21.41 -14.12
C SER A 161 14.69 20.03 -13.97
N MET A 162 15.29 19.73 -12.82
CA MET A 162 15.67 18.36 -12.49
C MET A 162 14.40 17.64 -12.00
N THR A 163 13.55 17.29 -12.96
CA THR A 163 12.44 16.38 -12.70
C THR A 163 13.01 15.05 -12.24
N ILE A 164 12.48 14.51 -11.16
CA ILE A 164 12.84 13.17 -10.71
C ILE A 164 12.38 12.19 -11.78
N ASP A 165 13.35 11.52 -12.38
CA ASP A 165 13.09 10.55 -13.45
C ASP A 165 12.15 9.44 -12.97
N ASP A 166 11.29 8.97 -13.87
CA ASP A 166 10.32 7.90 -13.65
C ASP A 166 11.00 6.59 -13.23
N ARG A 167 12.27 6.37 -13.61
CA ARG A 167 13.10 5.27 -13.10
C ARG A 167 13.34 5.34 -11.60
N THR A 168 13.54 6.54 -11.05
CA THR A 168 13.70 6.74 -9.60
C THR A 168 12.40 6.43 -8.87
N TRP A 169 11.26 6.84 -9.43
CA TRP A 169 9.95 6.47 -8.88
C TRP A 169 9.65 4.99 -8.98
N ARG A 170 10.09 4.35 -10.08
CA ARG A 170 10.01 2.91 -10.25
C ARG A 170 10.81 2.19 -9.17
N LEU A 171 12.05 2.60 -8.90
CA LEU A 171 12.87 2.06 -7.83
C LEU A 171 12.20 2.27 -6.47
N SER A 172 11.73 3.49 -6.17
CA SER A 172 11.00 3.79 -4.93
C SER A 172 9.84 2.83 -4.74
N ARG A 173 8.99 2.64 -5.76
CA ARG A 173 7.83 1.74 -5.69
C ARG A 173 8.18 0.34 -5.23
N TYR A 174 9.21 -0.26 -5.82
CA TYR A 174 9.56 -1.64 -5.49
C TYR A 174 10.29 -1.74 -4.16
N LEU A 175 11.13 -0.76 -3.82
CA LEU A 175 11.84 -0.72 -2.54
C LEU A 175 10.88 -0.48 -1.37
N ASP A 176 9.97 0.49 -1.52
CA ASP A 176 8.86 0.72 -0.59
C ASP A 176 8.03 -0.57 -0.44
N GLY A 177 7.71 -1.23 -1.56
CA GLY A 177 7.03 -2.52 -1.56
C GLY A 177 7.74 -3.61 -0.74
N CYS A 178 9.06 -3.76 -0.88
CA CYS A 178 9.84 -4.71 -0.08
C CYS A 178 9.69 -4.42 1.42
N VAL A 179 9.87 -3.15 1.81
CA VAL A 179 9.78 -2.71 3.21
C VAL A 179 8.39 -2.99 3.78
N PHE A 180 7.34 -2.62 3.07
CA PHE A 180 5.97 -2.82 3.53
C PHE A 180 5.59 -4.31 3.64
N VAL A 181 6.00 -5.15 2.68
CA VAL A 181 5.75 -6.58 2.73
C VAL A 181 6.44 -7.20 3.96
N LEU A 182 7.68 -6.80 4.26
CA LEU A 182 8.38 -7.25 5.47
C LEU A 182 7.72 -6.75 6.76
N LEU A 183 7.40 -5.45 6.86
CA LEU A 183 6.79 -4.92 8.08
C LEU A 183 5.42 -5.53 8.37
N THR A 184 4.62 -5.80 7.34
CA THR A 184 3.27 -6.34 7.50
C THR A 184 3.26 -7.81 7.86
N GLN A 185 4.16 -8.62 7.27
CA GLN A 185 4.06 -10.09 7.35
C GLN A 185 5.31 -10.77 7.92
N GLY A 186 6.44 -10.07 7.99
CA GLY A 186 7.73 -10.62 8.44
C GLY A 186 7.89 -10.66 9.96
N PHE A 187 6.93 -10.17 10.74
CA PHE A 187 7.00 -10.11 12.19
C PHE A 187 5.70 -10.60 12.82
N VAL A 188 5.82 -11.27 13.97
CA VAL A 188 4.65 -11.69 14.77
C VAL A 188 4.05 -10.48 15.49
N ARG A 189 4.90 -9.72 16.20
CA ARG A 189 4.54 -8.51 16.94
C ARG A 189 5.59 -7.44 16.67
N LEU A 190 5.34 -6.58 15.68
CA LEU A 190 6.33 -5.59 15.25
C LEU A 190 6.71 -4.60 16.36
N HIS A 191 5.77 -4.24 17.24
CA HIS A 191 5.99 -3.31 18.36
C HIS A 191 6.93 -3.86 19.44
N GLU A 192 7.14 -5.17 19.49
CA GLU A 192 8.09 -5.82 20.41
C GLU A 192 9.45 -6.10 19.76
N THR A 193 9.53 -6.01 18.43
CA THR A 193 10.78 -6.20 17.71
C THR A 193 11.71 -5.01 17.96
N PRO A 194 13.00 -5.23 18.27
CA PRO A 194 13.98 -4.14 18.37
C PRO A 194 13.97 -3.25 17.13
N GLY A 195 13.78 -1.94 17.33
CA GLY A 195 13.66 -0.96 16.23
C GLY A 195 12.39 -1.07 15.38
N GLY A 196 11.48 -2.00 15.67
CA GLY A 196 10.26 -2.24 14.89
C GLY A 196 9.36 -1.01 14.83
N SER A 197 9.04 -0.41 15.97
CA SER A 197 8.22 0.81 16.01
C SER A 197 8.94 2.02 15.42
N GLN A 198 10.27 2.12 15.54
CA GLN A 198 11.06 3.18 14.90
C GLN A 198 10.97 3.10 13.36
N ARG A 199 11.00 1.88 12.80
CA ARG A 199 10.80 1.67 11.36
C ARG A 199 9.42 2.14 10.90
N VAL A 200 8.38 2.02 11.73
CA VAL A 200 7.04 2.58 11.44
C VAL A 200 7.08 4.11 11.38
N VAL A 201 7.82 4.78 12.28
CA VAL A 201 8.04 6.24 12.21
C VAL A 201 8.73 6.65 10.90
N MET A 202 9.78 5.92 10.50
CA MET A 202 10.49 6.21 9.26
C MET A 202 9.56 6.06 8.04
N VAL A 203 8.75 5.00 8.01
CA VAL A 203 7.76 4.77 6.95
C VAL A 203 6.67 5.85 6.95
N LYS A 204 6.19 6.31 8.12
CA LYS A 204 5.31 7.49 8.21
C LYS A 204 5.93 8.68 7.49
N ASN A 205 7.20 9.00 7.75
CA ASN A 205 7.88 10.13 7.12
C ASN A 205 7.93 9.99 5.60
N LYS A 206 8.12 8.78 5.08
CA LYS A 206 8.04 8.49 3.64
C LYS A 206 6.62 8.69 3.10
N VAL A 207 5.59 8.22 3.79
CA VAL A 207 4.18 8.40 3.38
C VAL A 207 3.85 9.89 3.29
N VAL A 208 4.21 10.67 4.33
CA VAL A 208 4.01 12.12 4.37
C VAL A 208 4.75 12.80 3.22
N LEU A 209 6.01 12.43 2.96
CA LEU A 209 6.77 12.96 1.83
C LEU A 209 6.04 12.73 0.49
N LEU A 210 5.57 11.51 0.23
CA LEU A 210 4.88 11.19 -1.02
C LEU A 210 3.57 11.96 -1.18
N LEU A 211 2.78 12.08 -0.11
CA LEU A 211 1.56 12.88 -0.09
C LEU A 211 1.84 14.37 -0.29
N GLN A 212 2.91 14.89 0.29
CA GLN A 212 3.33 16.28 0.09
C GLN A 212 3.74 16.53 -1.36
N VAL A 213 4.55 15.64 -1.96
CA VAL A 213 4.93 15.74 -3.37
C VAL A 213 3.69 15.74 -4.27
N LEU A 214 2.73 14.84 -4.00
CA LEU A 214 1.49 14.78 -4.77
C LEU A 214 0.66 16.07 -4.63
N ARG A 215 0.53 16.61 -3.40
CA ARG A 215 -0.20 17.86 -3.15
C ARG A 215 0.47 19.06 -3.82
N SER A 216 1.80 19.15 -3.76
CA SER A 216 2.56 20.25 -4.34
C SER A 216 2.69 20.17 -5.87
N ASN A 217 2.62 18.97 -6.45
CA ASN A 217 2.65 18.77 -7.89
C ASN A 217 1.68 17.64 -8.32
N PRO A 218 0.37 17.91 -8.40
CA PRO A 218 -0.62 16.91 -8.81
C PRO A 218 -0.37 16.36 -10.22
N SER A 219 0.17 17.18 -11.12
CA SER A 219 0.47 16.79 -12.51
C SER A 219 1.54 15.70 -12.61
N LEU A 220 2.42 15.57 -11.61
CA LEU A 220 3.43 14.51 -11.57
C LEU A 220 2.81 13.12 -11.63
N ALA A 221 1.62 12.94 -11.05
CA ALA A 221 0.95 11.66 -11.07
C ALA A 221 0.51 11.22 -12.48
N VAL A 222 0.29 12.17 -13.39
CA VAL A 222 0.01 11.90 -14.80
C VAL A 222 1.31 11.75 -15.58
N GLN A 223 2.33 12.57 -15.28
CA GLN A 223 3.62 12.54 -15.96
C GLN A 223 4.47 11.31 -15.61
N SER A 224 4.34 10.79 -14.39
CA SER A 224 5.07 9.63 -13.89
C SER A 224 4.07 8.55 -13.42
N PRO A 225 3.79 7.54 -14.27
CA PRO A 225 2.93 6.43 -13.90
C PRO A 225 3.48 5.65 -12.69
N PHE A 226 4.81 5.58 -12.51
CA PHE A 226 5.39 4.90 -11.36
C PHE A 226 5.24 5.69 -10.07
N PHE A 227 5.25 7.03 -10.10
CA PHE A 227 4.92 7.84 -8.92
C PHE A 227 3.48 7.58 -8.47
N ALA A 228 2.50 7.72 -9.37
CA ALA A 228 1.09 7.47 -9.04
C ALA A 228 0.86 6.04 -8.52
N LYS A 229 1.47 5.06 -9.19
CA LYS A 229 1.46 3.66 -8.75
C LYS A 229 2.09 3.51 -7.36
N ASN A 230 3.19 4.21 -7.06
CA ASN A 230 3.85 4.16 -5.77
C ASN A 230 2.94 4.68 -4.66
N VAL A 231 2.41 5.91 -4.80
CA VAL A 231 1.52 6.52 -3.80
C VAL A 231 0.33 5.60 -3.49
N LYS A 232 -0.36 5.08 -4.52
CA LYS A 232 -1.45 4.11 -4.36
C LYS A 232 -1.03 2.88 -3.54
N SER A 233 0.13 2.31 -3.86
CA SER A 233 0.64 1.11 -3.21
C SER A 233 1.02 1.37 -1.76
N VAL A 234 1.74 2.47 -1.50
CA VAL A 234 2.19 2.87 -0.17
C VAL A 234 1.01 3.11 0.76
N LEU A 235 -0.01 3.87 0.35
CA LEU A 235 -1.17 4.13 1.20
C LEU A 235 -1.96 2.86 1.52
N LYS A 236 -2.15 2.00 0.53
CA LYS A 236 -2.78 0.69 0.76
C LYS A 236 -1.99 -0.12 1.79
N TRP A 237 -0.68 -0.24 1.61
CA TRP A 237 0.17 -0.99 2.53
C TRP A 237 0.26 -0.34 3.91
N TRP A 238 0.20 0.98 3.98
CA TRP A 238 0.19 1.73 5.22
C TRP A 238 -1.05 1.40 6.05
N ALA A 239 -2.24 1.35 5.43
CA ALA A 239 -3.47 0.90 6.09
C ALA A 239 -3.37 -0.58 6.54
N LEU A 240 -2.82 -1.46 5.70
CA LEU A 240 -2.61 -2.87 6.06
C LEU A 240 -1.60 -3.05 7.21
N LEU A 241 -0.60 -2.18 7.31
CA LEU A 241 0.35 -2.17 8.42
C LEU A 241 -0.32 -1.78 9.74
N LEU A 242 -1.21 -0.78 9.72
CA LEU A 242 -2.01 -0.46 10.90
C LEU A 242 -2.89 -1.63 11.30
N HIS A 243 -3.52 -2.31 10.34
CA HIS A 243 -4.36 -3.46 10.61
C HIS A 243 -3.58 -4.62 11.25
N GLY A 244 -2.40 -4.94 10.72
CA GLY A 244 -1.59 -6.07 11.17
C GLY A 244 -0.78 -5.80 12.44
N HIS A 245 -0.30 -4.56 12.63
CA HIS A 245 0.60 -4.18 13.72
C HIS A 245 0.19 -2.85 14.39
N PRO A 246 -1.05 -2.73 14.89
CA PRO A 246 -1.63 -1.46 15.34
C PRO A 246 -0.81 -0.77 16.44
N LEU A 247 -0.31 -1.53 17.41
CA LEU A 247 0.46 -0.97 18.53
C LEU A 247 1.81 -0.36 18.11
N SER A 248 2.33 -0.71 16.94
CA SER A 248 3.60 -0.16 16.44
C SER A 248 3.47 1.30 15.99
N PHE A 249 2.24 1.83 15.92
CA PHE A 249 1.96 3.22 15.55
C PHE A 249 2.06 4.19 16.73
N ALA A 250 2.20 3.71 17.97
CA ALA A 250 2.34 4.55 19.15
C ALA A 250 3.42 5.65 19.00
N PRO A 251 4.67 5.34 18.60
CA PRO A 251 5.69 6.38 18.38
C PRO A 251 5.53 7.12 17.06
N ALA A 252 4.74 6.58 16.11
CA ALA A 252 4.42 7.27 14.86
C ALA A 252 3.36 8.36 15.06
N ASN A 253 2.85 8.57 16.28
CA ASN A 253 1.72 9.45 16.59
C ASN A 253 0.51 9.11 15.71
N LEU A 254 -0.28 8.14 16.19
CA LEU A 254 -1.50 7.69 15.53
C LEU A 254 -2.43 8.85 15.16
N ALA A 255 -2.56 9.88 16.02
CA ALA A 255 -3.40 11.03 15.75
C ALA A 255 -3.02 11.73 14.45
N ASP A 256 -1.73 12.01 14.24
CA ASP A 256 -1.22 12.62 13.01
C ASP A 256 -1.43 11.74 11.79
N VAL A 257 -1.30 10.42 11.95
CA VAL A 257 -1.53 9.45 10.86
C VAL A 257 -2.99 9.50 10.40
N LEU A 258 -3.93 9.61 11.35
CA LEU A 258 -5.35 9.72 11.03
C LEU A 258 -5.70 11.09 10.47
N ARG A 259 -5.12 12.19 10.99
CA ARG A 259 -5.27 13.54 10.42
C ARG A 259 -4.80 13.61 8.98
N ALA A 260 -3.63 13.05 8.66
CA ALA A 260 -3.13 12.98 7.29
C ALA A 260 -4.10 12.21 6.35
N SER A 261 -4.81 11.21 6.87
CA SER A 261 -5.84 10.48 6.12
C SER A 261 -7.07 11.35 5.88
N VAL A 262 -7.52 12.11 6.89
CA VAL A 262 -8.61 13.09 6.77
C VAL A 262 -8.26 14.19 5.77
N GLU A 263 -7.07 14.78 5.87
CA GLU A 263 -6.57 15.80 4.93
C GLU A 263 -6.53 15.26 3.49
N THR A 264 -6.12 14.00 3.32
CA THR A 264 -6.12 13.35 2.00
C THR A 264 -7.54 13.18 1.48
N ILE A 265 -8.50 12.77 2.31
CA ILE A 265 -9.90 12.67 1.89
C ILE A 265 -10.43 14.05 1.49
N GLN A 266 -10.23 15.07 2.33
CA GLN A 266 -10.68 16.43 2.04
C GLN A 266 -10.07 16.99 0.74
N ALA A 267 -8.78 16.78 0.50
CA ALA A 267 -8.09 17.28 -0.69
C ALA A 267 -8.56 16.60 -2.00
N PHE A 268 -9.14 15.40 -1.92
CA PHE A 268 -9.53 14.59 -3.08
C PHE A 268 -11.02 14.20 -3.08
N ALA A 269 -11.84 14.76 -2.18
CA ALA A 269 -13.25 14.42 -2.03
C ALA A 269 -14.07 14.88 -3.24
N GLU A 270 -13.77 16.05 -3.80
CA GLU A 270 -14.51 16.57 -4.95
C GLU A 270 -14.06 15.89 -6.26
N PRO A 271 -15.00 15.50 -7.14
CA PRO A 271 -14.66 15.06 -8.49
C PRO A 271 -14.02 16.20 -9.28
N CYS A 272 -12.90 15.93 -9.97
CA CYS A 272 -12.35 16.87 -10.93
C CYS A 272 -13.10 16.74 -12.26
N GLN A 273 -13.83 17.78 -12.67
CA GLN A 273 -14.44 17.86 -14.00
C GLN A 273 -13.37 17.70 -15.09
N GLY A 274 -13.63 16.87 -16.09
CA GLY A 274 -12.67 16.60 -17.17
C GLY A 274 -11.47 15.73 -16.77
N ALA A 275 -11.48 15.09 -15.60
CA ALA A 275 -10.39 14.21 -15.18
C ALA A 275 -10.21 12.99 -16.10
N SER A 276 -8.95 12.72 -16.44
CA SER A 276 -8.59 11.49 -17.15
C SER A 276 -8.97 10.25 -16.33
N HIS A 277 -9.15 9.13 -17.00
CA HIS A 277 -9.44 7.85 -16.33
C HIS A 277 -8.35 7.50 -15.29
N GLU A 278 -7.08 7.80 -15.56
CA GLU A 278 -5.98 7.57 -14.62
C GLU A 278 -6.06 8.44 -13.37
N GLN A 279 -6.46 9.71 -13.52
CA GLN A 279 -6.68 10.63 -12.40
C GLN A 279 -7.85 10.17 -11.53
N ARG A 280 -8.95 9.71 -12.14
CA ARG A 280 -10.09 9.12 -11.43
C ARG A 280 -9.68 7.88 -10.63
N GLN A 281 -8.95 6.95 -11.24
CA GLN A 281 -8.44 5.77 -10.54
C GLN A 281 -7.46 6.11 -9.41
N LEU A 282 -6.65 7.16 -9.57
CA LEU A 282 -5.76 7.63 -8.51
C LEU A 282 -6.57 8.17 -7.34
N ARG A 283 -7.48 9.13 -7.60
CA ARG A 283 -8.38 9.70 -6.59
C ARG A 283 -9.08 8.60 -5.80
N GLU A 284 -9.74 7.67 -6.49
CA GLU A 284 -10.46 6.58 -5.84
C GLU A 284 -9.55 5.74 -4.93
N ALA A 285 -8.35 5.39 -5.40
CA ALA A 285 -7.40 4.62 -4.61
C ALA A 285 -6.88 5.37 -3.37
N LEU A 286 -6.68 6.70 -3.47
CA LEU A 286 -6.28 7.55 -2.33
C LEU A 286 -7.39 7.60 -1.28
N LEU A 287 -8.63 7.86 -1.70
CA LEU A 287 -9.80 7.91 -0.84
C LEU A 287 -10.02 6.56 -0.14
N ARG A 288 -10.07 5.46 -0.91
CA ARG A 288 -10.24 4.11 -0.38
C ARG A 288 -9.19 3.73 0.66
N SER A 289 -7.92 4.03 0.39
CA SER A 289 -6.83 3.69 1.32
C SER A 289 -6.90 4.54 2.60
N SER A 290 -7.33 5.80 2.49
CA SER A 290 -7.50 6.71 3.62
C SER A 290 -8.70 6.31 4.49
N PHE A 291 -9.83 5.95 3.88
CA PHE A 291 -10.97 5.36 4.60
C PHE A 291 -10.61 4.05 5.27
N LEU A 292 -9.85 3.18 4.59
CA LEU A 292 -9.40 1.92 5.16
C LEU A 292 -8.52 2.13 6.40
N MET A 293 -7.61 3.12 6.36
CA MET A 293 -6.78 3.51 7.52
C MET A 293 -7.65 3.92 8.70
N LEU A 294 -8.58 4.86 8.49
CA LEU A 294 -9.49 5.35 9.53
C LEU A 294 -10.34 4.19 10.09
N THR A 295 -10.89 3.37 9.22
CA THR A 295 -11.69 2.18 9.58
C THR A 295 -10.91 1.21 10.45
N HIS A 296 -9.66 0.91 10.12
CA HIS A 296 -8.82 0.01 10.91
C HIS A 296 -8.52 0.57 12.30
N ALA A 297 -8.23 1.87 12.41
CA ALA A 297 -8.00 2.52 13.70
C ALA A 297 -9.26 2.49 14.58
N LEU A 298 -10.40 2.91 14.02
CA LEU A 298 -11.67 2.97 14.72
C LEU A 298 -12.16 1.60 15.15
N ASN A 299 -11.98 0.56 14.33
CA ASN A 299 -12.40 -0.79 14.71
C ASN A 299 -11.49 -1.44 15.77
N HIS A 300 -10.26 -0.95 15.96
CA HIS A 300 -9.32 -1.55 16.90
C HIS A 300 -9.77 -1.35 18.35
N THR A 301 -10.12 -2.45 19.02
CA THR A 301 -10.73 -2.43 20.37
C THR A 301 -9.85 -1.74 21.40
N ALA A 302 -8.54 -2.01 21.41
CA ALA A 302 -7.63 -1.41 22.38
C ALA A 302 -7.45 0.10 22.16
N PHE A 303 -7.65 0.60 20.93
CA PHE A 303 -7.60 2.04 20.68
C PHE A 303 -8.87 2.73 21.20
N ARG A 304 -10.04 2.12 21.00
CA ARG A 304 -11.32 2.69 21.48
C ARG A 304 -11.48 2.62 22.99
N ARG A 305 -11.27 1.43 23.58
CA ARG A 305 -11.60 1.13 24.98
C ARG A 305 -10.41 1.23 25.93
N GLY A 306 -9.22 1.49 25.41
CA GLY A 306 -8.00 1.59 26.19
C GLY A 306 -7.46 0.22 26.62
N PRO A 307 -6.53 0.20 27.60
CA PRO A 307 -5.80 -1.00 27.98
C PRO A 307 -6.66 -1.98 28.79
N GLN A 308 -7.24 -2.97 28.12
CA GLN A 308 -7.89 -4.12 28.76
C GLN A 308 -7.04 -5.36 28.57
N GLY A 309 -6.55 -5.97 29.64
CA GLY A 309 -5.81 -7.25 29.58
C GLY A 309 -4.42 -7.19 28.92
N HIS A 310 -3.81 -6.01 28.80
CA HIS A 310 -2.45 -5.83 28.26
C HIS A 310 -1.43 -5.62 29.38
N SER A 311 -0.19 -6.05 29.16
CA SER A 311 0.93 -5.91 30.11
C SER A 311 2.24 -5.54 29.41
N GLY A 312 3.19 -4.96 30.14
CA GLY A 312 4.54 -4.65 29.63
C GLY A 312 4.53 -3.64 28.47
N ALA A 313 5.42 -3.82 27.49
CA ALA A 313 5.54 -2.91 26.34
C ALA A 313 4.23 -2.73 25.53
N ALA A 314 3.38 -3.77 25.50
CA ALA A 314 2.08 -3.69 24.84
C ALA A 314 1.11 -2.74 25.58
N LEU A 315 1.19 -2.67 26.92
CA LEU A 315 0.37 -1.78 27.74
C LEU A 315 0.67 -0.31 27.44
N GLU A 316 1.95 0.07 27.41
CA GLU A 316 2.40 1.43 27.12
C GLU A 316 2.00 1.87 25.71
N ALA A 317 2.18 0.98 24.72
CA ALA A 317 1.78 1.25 23.34
C ALA A 317 0.26 1.41 23.21
N VAL A 318 -0.54 0.57 23.89
CA VAL A 318 -2.01 0.71 23.90
C VAL A 318 -2.44 2.02 24.54
N GLN A 319 -1.90 2.37 25.71
CA GLN A 319 -2.22 3.63 26.39
C GLN A 319 -1.92 4.83 25.49
N THR A 320 -0.76 4.81 24.85
CA THR A 320 -0.32 5.86 23.92
C THR A 320 -1.27 5.97 22.71
N CYS A 321 -1.54 4.86 22.02
CA CYS A 321 -2.44 4.87 20.86
C CYS A 321 -3.88 5.25 21.25
N HIS A 322 -4.36 4.80 22.41
CA HIS A 322 -5.68 5.18 22.93
C HIS A 322 -5.75 6.70 23.15
N ALA A 323 -4.78 7.28 23.88
CA ALA A 323 -4.73 8.71 24.12
C ALA A 323 -4.66 9.52 22.81
N GLN A 324 -3.87 9.06 21.84
CA GLN A 324 -3.75 9.68 20.51
C GLN A 324 -5.05 9.56 19.70
N LEU A 325 -5.77 8.42 19.75
CA LEU A 325 -7.08 8.32 19.11
C LEU A 325 -8.08 9.30 19.74
N GLN A 326 -8.10 9.41 21.08
CA GLN A 326 -8.96 10.35 21.78
C GLN A 326 -8.64 11.81 21.41
N ASP A 327 -7.35 12.15 21.28
CA ASP A 327 -6.91 13.47 20.81
C ASP A 327 -7.37 13.77 19.38
N PHE A 328 -7.23 12.81 18.46
CA PHE A 328 -7.76 12.89 17.10
C PHE A 328 -9.28 13.13 17.08
N LEU A 329 -10.03 12.32 17.83
CA LEU A 329 -11.49 12.42 17.90
C LEU A 329 -11.96 13.76 18.50
N ARG A 330 -11.26 14.26 19.52
CA ARG A 330 -11.52 15.60 20.09
C ARG A 330 -11.25 16.73 19.10
N GLY A 331 -10.22 16.60 18.27
CA GLY A 331 -9.86 17.60 17.27
C GLY A 331 -10.78 17.63 16.04
N CYS A 332 -11.24 16.47 15.57
CA CYS A 332 -12.09 16.39 14.37
C CYS A 332 -13.59 16.37 14.68
N GLY A 333 -14.00 15.71 15.76
CA GLY A 333 -15.41 15.44 16.08
C GLY A 333 -16.00 14.27 15.26
N VAL A 334 -16.83 13.46 15.91
CA VAL A 334 -17.47 12.28 15.28
C VAL A 334 -18.43 12.70 14.15
N GLY A 335 -19.18 13.78 14.34
CA GLY A 335 -20.11 14.31 13.34
C GLY A 335 -19.42 14.75 12.05
N ALA A 336 -18.35 15.54 12.15
CA ALA A 336 -17.59 15.98 10.98
C ALA A 336 -16.92 14.81 10.24
N LEU A 337 -16.48 13.78 10.95
CA LEU A 337 -15.99 12.54 10.35
C LEU A 337 -17.11 11.81 9.59
N CYS A 338 -18.32 11.75 10.14
CA CYS A 338 -19.48 11.19 9.43
C CYS A 338 -19.77 11.96 8.15
N ASP A 339 -19.86 13.29 8.23
CA ASP A 339 -20.12 14.15 7.07
C ASP A 339 -19.04 13.99 6.01
N LEU A 340 -17.77 13.85 6.41
CA LEU A 340 -16.66 13.58 5.50
C LEU A 340 -16.86 12.25 4.75
N GLY A 341 -17.26 11.18 5.45
CA GLY A 341 -17.56 9.88 4.86
C GLY A 341 -18.72 9.95 3.87
N CYS A 342 -19.81 10.61 4.27
CA CYS A 342 -20.99 10.79 3.43
C CYS A 342 -20.65 11.59 2.17
N ASN A 343 -20.00 12.75 2.31
CA ASN A 343 -19.70 13.65 1.20
C ASN A 343 -18.71 13.06 0.19
N ALA A 344 -17.69 12.33 0.65
CA ALA A 344 -16.62 11.86 -0.23
C ALA A 344 -16.88 10.46 -0.84
N ALA A 345 -17.81 9.66 -0.30
CA ALA A 345 -18.01 8.27 -0.76
C ALA A 345 -19.45 7.78 -0.83
N LEU A 346 -20.42 8.39 -0.12
CA LEU A 346 -21.81 7.89 -0.08
C LEU A 346 -22.80 8.74 -0.85
N ARG A 347 -22.47 10.02 -1.08
CA ARG A 347 -23.27 10.94 -1.88
C ARG A 347 -23.36 10.42 -3.32
N LEU A 348 -24.58 10.31 -3.82
CA LEU A 348 -24.85 9.97 -5.22
C LEU A 348 -24.57 11.19 -6.12
N PRO A 349 -23.66 11.07 -7.09
CA PRO A 349 -23.48 12.11 -8.10
C PRO A 349 -24.74 12.23 -8.97
N ALA A 350 -25.14 13.45 -9.29
CA ALA A 350 -26.29 13.69 -10.18
C ALA A 350 -26.09 13.03 -11.56
N GLU A 351 -24.85 12.99 -12.05
CA GLU A 351 -24.47 12.31 -13.30
C GLU A 351 -24.78 10.81 -13.24
N GLU A 352 -24.43 10.11 -12.16
CA GLU A 352 -24.72 8.67 -12.00
C GLU A 352 -26.23 8.39 -11.92
N VAL A 353 -26.98 9.28 -11.26
CA VAL A 353 -28.45 9.19 -11.23
C VAL A 353 -29.05 9.41 -12.62
N GLN A 354 -28.51 10.36 -13.39
CA GLN A 354 -28.95 10.62 -14.77
C GLN A 354 -28.61 9.47 -15.72
N GLU A 355 -27.40 8.90 -15.62
CA GLU A 355 -26.99 7.73 -16.40
C GLU A 355 -27.90 6.53 -16.10
N TRP A 356 -28.16 6.26 -14.81
CA TRP A 356 -29.06 5.19 -14.41
C TRP A 356 -30.49 5.40 -14.93
N LEU A 357 -31.01 6.62 -14.89
CA LEU A 357 -32.35 6.92 -15.40
C LEU A 357 -32.43 6.88 -16.94
N GLY A 358 -31.30 7.07 -17.63
CA GLY A 358 -31.19 6.95 -19.07
C GLY A 358 -31.28 5.50 -19.56
N ASP A 359 -30.69 4.55 -18.81
CA ASP A 359 -30.77 3.11 -19.09
C ASP A 359 -30.71 2.27 -17.79
N PRO A 360 -31.84 2.10 -17.09
CA PRO A 360 -31.87 1.39 -15.82
C PRO A 360 -31.68 -0.13 -15.99
N GLU A 361 -31.90 -0.67 -17.19
CA GLU A 361 -31.76 -2.11 -17.48
C GLU A 361 -30.28 -2.50 -17.63
N GLU A 362 -29.43 -1.64 -18.18
CA GLU A 362 -27.98 -1.85 -18.21
C GLU A 362 -27.31 -1.65 -16.84
N GLN A 363 -27.92 -0.84 -15.96
CA GLN A 363 -27.41 -0.50 -14.63
C GLN A 363 -28.25 -1.12 -13.50
N LEU A 364 -28.38 -2.45 -13.51
CA LEU A 364 -29.20 -3.21 -12.55
C LEU A 364 -28.86 -2.98 -11.07
N LEU A 365 -27.65 -2.50 -10.75
CA LEU A 365 -27.23 -2.20 -9.38
C LEU A 365 -27.71 -0.82 -8.89
N GLY A 366 -28.32 -0.02 -9.77
CA GLY A 366 -28.76 1.34 -9.45
C GLY A 366 -27.60 2.35 -9.41
N PRO A 367 -27.92 3.64 -9.20
CA PRO A 367 -26.92 4.69 -8.99
C PRO A 367 -26.18 4.47 -7.66
N ALA A 368 -26.76 3.70 -6.74
CA ALA A 368 -26.14 3.26 -5.50
C ALA A 368 -25.33 1.96 -5.62
N GLY A 369 -24.94 1.57 -6.84
CA GLY A 369 -24.12 0.39 -7.07
C GLY A 369 -22.89 0.34 -6.14
N GLN A 370 -22.58 -0.83 -5.59
CA GLN A 370 -21.51 -1.01 -4.61
C GLN A 370 -20.12 -0.88 -5.26
N THR A 371 -19.72 0.36 -5.54
CA THR A 371 -18.33 0.65 -5.89
C THR A 371 -17.43 0.37 -4.68
N ASP A 372 -16.18 0.01 -4.93
CA ASP A 372 -15.24 -0.22 -3.84
C ASP A 372 -15.02 1.03 -2.95
N LEU A 373 -15.19 2.24 -3.52
CA LEU A 373 -15.13 3.49 -2.76
C LEU A 373 -16.33 3.65 -1.84
N ARG A 374 -17.54 3.39 -2.34
CA ARG A 374 -18.76 3.39 -1.52
C ARG A 374 -18.65 2.38 -0.38
N ILE A 375 -18.23 1.15 -0.67
CA ILE A 375 -17.99 0.11 0.36
C ILE A 375 -16.98 0.60 1.42
N ALA A 376 -15.91 1.29 1.01
CA ALA A 376 -14.94 1.84 1.95
C ALA A 376 -15.54 2.95 2.83
N GLY A 377 -16.35 3.83 2.26
CA GLY A 377 -17.10 4.86 3.00
C GLY A 377 -18.10 4.27 3.98
N GLU A 378 -18.89 3.28 3.56
CA GLU A 378 -19.87 2.59 4.41
C GLU A 378 -19.20 1.89 5.59
N ASN A 379 -18.09 1.19 5.33
CA ASN A 379 -17.32 0.54 6.39
C ASN A 379 -16.73 1.54 7.38
N PHE A 380 -16.33 2.72 6.92
CA PHE A 380 -15.84 3.79 7.78
C PHE A 380 -16.96 4.37 8.66
N VAL A 381 -18.12 4.69 8.09
CA VAL A 381 -19.29 5.16 8.87
C VAL A 381 -19.75 4.09 9.87
N ARG A 382 -19.75 2.81 9.48
CA ARG A 382 -20.03 1.69 10.39
C ARG A 382 -18.97 1.54 11.50
N ALA A 383 -17.74 1.97 11.27
CA ALA A 383 -16.72 1.99 12.32
C ALA A 383 -16.97 3.12 13.34
N LEU A 384 -17.60 4.23 12.92
CA LEU A 384 -18.04 5.31 13.82
C LEU A 384 -19.25 4.91 14.67
N SER A 385 -20.04 3.90 14.25
CA SER A 385 -21.16 3.40 15.05
C SER A 385 -20.75 2.38 16.13
N GLN A 386 -19.45 2.22 16.36
CA GLN A 386 -18.94 1.34 17.41
C GLN A 386 -18.77 2.10 18.73
N ASP A 387 -19.24 1.51 19.84
CA ASP A 387 -19.04 2.03 21.20
C ASP A 387 -17.57 2.45 21.46
N PRO A 388 -17.29 3.64 22.03
CA PRO A 388 -18.24 4.62 22.60
C PRO A 388 -18.65 5.74 21.63
N LEU A 389 -18.47 5.57 20.31
CA LEU A 389 -18.67 6.61 19.30
C LEU A 389 -20.11 6.64 18.73
N ASP A 390 -20.91 5.62 19.05
CA ASP A 390 -22.27 5.45 18.57
C ASP A 390 -23.21 6.56 19.07
N GLN A 391 -23.17 6.91 20.35
CA GLN A 391 -24.02 7.96 20.91
C GLN A 391 -23.80 9.34 20.26
N PRO A 392 -22.56 9.89 20.18
CA PRO A 392 -22.34 11.17 19.51
C PRO A 392 -22.66 11.11 18.01
N LEU A 393 -22.49 9.96 17.36
CA LEU A 393 -22.89 9.78 15.96
C LEU A 393 -24.41 9.87 15.79
N VAL A 394 -25.18 9.14 16.59
CA VAL A 394 -26.65 9.15 16.54
C VAL A 394 -27.20 10.55 16.80
N GLN A 395 -26.63 11.28 17.77
CA GLN A 395 -27.00 12.66 18.05
C GLN A 395 -26.78 13.58 16.85
N HIS A 396 -25.62 13.46 16.19
CA HIS A 396 -25.30 14.22 14.98
C HIS A 396 -26.26 13.92 13.84
N ILE A 397 -26.52 12.63 13.56
CA ILE A 397 -27.44 12.22 12.50
C ILE A 397 -28.86 12.74 12.77
N ALA A 398 -29.35 12.60 14.00
CA ALA A 398 -30.67 13.09 14.39
C ALA A 398 -30.79 14.62 14.22
N GLN A 399 -29.77 15.37 14.63
CA GLN A 399 -29.72 16.82 14.43
C GLN A 399 -29.74 17.19 12.94
N ARG A 400 -28.90 16.55 12.13
CA ARG A 400 -28.86 16.79 10.67
C ARG A 400 -30.19 16.49 9.99
N MET A 401 -30.85 15.38 10.33
CA MET A 401 -32.16 15.04 9.79
C MET A 401 -33.21 16.10 10.15
N GLN A 402 -33.18 16.64 11.38
CA GLN A 402 -34.08 17.72 11.79
C GLN A 402 -33.82 19.01 11.01
N GLU A 403 -32.54 19.38 10.83
CA GLU A 403 -32.14 20.56 10.06
C GLU A 403 -32.57 20.45 8.58
N GLU A 404 -32.40 19.28 7.97
CA GLU A 404 -32.81 19.02 6.58
C GLU A 404 -34.33 19.00 6.39
N LEU A 405 -35.08 18.47 7.36
CA LEU A 405 -36.55 18.50 7.34
C LEU A 405 -37.12 19.90 7.57
N ALA A 406 -36.40 20.75 8.31
CA ALA A 406 -36.83 22.13 8.60
C ALA A 406 -36.59 23.09 7.41
N GLN A 407 -35.70 22.75 6.48
CA GLN A 407 -35.49 23.54 5.28
C GLN A 407 -36.63 23.28 4.28
N PRO A 408 -37.33 24.32 3.79
CA PRO A 408 -38.24 24.15 2.66
C PRO A 408 -37.43 23.58 1.48
N PRO A 409 -38.02 22.72 0.61
CA PRO A 409 -37.31 22.14 -0.52
C PRO A 409 -36.75 23.26 -1.40
N ALA A 410 -35.49 23.60 -1.18
CA ALA A 410 -34.76 24.54 -1.97
C ALA A 410 -34.30 23.77 -3.20
N VAL A 411 -35.08 23.86 -4.28
CA VAL A 411 -34.71 23.78 -5.71
C VAL A 411 -35.90 23.25 -6.55
N SER A 412 -36.07 23.84 -7.74
CA SER A 412 -37.10 23.53 -8.75
C SER A 412 -36.87 22.25 -9.54
N ASP A 413 -35.76 21.55 -9.26
CA ASP A 413 -35.29 20.38 -9.99
C ASP A 413 -35.38 19.12 -9.11
N ALA A 414 -36.23 18.18 -9.53
CA ALA A 414 -36.47 16.92 -8.82
C ALA A 414 -35.20 16.04 -8.71
N PHE A 415 -34.23 16.22 -9.60
CA PHE A 415 -33.00 15.43 -9.61
C PHE A 415 -32.01 15.84 -8.49
N GLU A 416 -31.94 17.13 -8.14
CA GLU A 416 -31.14 17.57 -6.99
C GLU A 416 -31.71 17.07 -5.65
N VAL A 417 -33.03 16.87 -5.57
CA VAL A 417 -33.71 16.38 -4.36
C VAL A 417 -33.32 14.94 -4.05
N VAL A 418 -33.24 14.07 -5.06
CA VAL A 418 -32.82 12.66 -4.89
C VAL A 418 -31.34 12.58 -4.50
N ALA A 419 -30.48 13.35 -5.17
CA ALA A 419 -29.03 13.35 -4.90
C ALA A 419 -28.65 13.90 -3.51
N ARG A 420 -29.48 14.77 -2.90
CA ARG A 420 -29.25 15.28 -1.53
C ARG A 420 -29.80 14.37 -0.43
N ARG A 421 -30.92 13.68 -0.66
CA ARG A 421 -31.64 12.91 0.37
C ARG A 421 -31.08 11.51 0.63
N ASP A 422 -30.26 10.96 -0.28
CA ASP A 422 -29.79 9.57 -0.21
C ASP A 422 -28.49 9.37 0.61
N ALA A 423 -27.94 10.42 1.22
CA ALA A 423 -26.69 10.31 1.97
C ALA A 423 -26.85 9.75 3.40
N PHE A 424 -28.09 9.68 3.91
CA PHE A 424 -28.37 9.30 5.31
C PHE A 424 -29.62 8.42 5.51
N LEU A 425 -30.36 8.09 4.44
CA LEU A 425 -31.28 6.94 4.43
C LEU A 425 -30.49 5.67 4.19
#